data_AF-A0A2V2EMW8-F1
#
_entry.id   AF-A0A2V2EMW8-F1
#
_cell.length_a   1.000
_cell.length_b   1.000
_cell.length_c   1.000
_cell.angle_alpha   90.00
_cell.angle_beta   90.00
_cell.angle_gamma   90.00
#
_symmetry.space_group_name_H-M   'P 1'
#
loop_
_entity.id
_entity.type
_entity.pdbx_description
1 polymer ?
#
loop_
_entity_poly.entity_id
_entity_poly.type
_entity_poly.pdbx_seq_one_letter_code
_entity_poly.pdbx_strand_id
1 'polypeptide(L)'
;MNELYTEEQMNMTKHRLRLLRKEKGLSYENLSLLLQKQGTPISHTNLRNYELTDKNNPLYNRTRGMSVENLVALACVYRVSLDYLLGYSDAREPLVESKMESVC
;
A
#
# COMPACT_ATOMS: atom_id res chain seq x y z
N MET A 1 -20.65 -16.60 3.27
CA MET A 1 -20.04 -15.95 2.11
C MET A 1 -18.60 -15.69 2.51
N ASN A 2 -17.62 -16.38 1.92
CA ASN A 2 -16.21 -16.15 2.27
C ASN A 2 -15.80 -14.82 1.65
N GLU A 3 -15.63 -13.79 2.49
CA GLU A 3 -15.04 -12.53 2.04
C GLU A 3 -13.58 -12.80 1.67
N LEU A 4 -13.22 -12.57 0.41
CA LEU A 4 -11.83 -12.70 -0.05
C LEU A 4 -10.90 -11.74 0.69
N TYR A 5 -11.40 -10.60 1.19
CA TYR A 5 -10.64 -9.55 1.87
C TYR A 5 -11.43 -9.03 3.08
N THR A 6 -11.03 -9.42 4.30
CA THR A 6 -11.78 -9.14 5.53
C THR A 6 -11.36 -7.82 6.18
N GLU A 7 -12.06 -7.40 7.24
CA GLU A 7 -11.65 -6.24 8.05
C GLU A 7 -10.25 -6.39 8.65
N GLU A 8 -9.84 -7.61 9.00
CA GLU A 8 -8.50 -7.89 9.49
C GLU A 8 -7.45 -7.58 8.43
N GLN A 9 -7.64 -8.09 7.19
CA GLN A 9 -6.74 -7.77 6.09
C GLN A 9 -6.75 -6.27 5.76
N MET A 10 -7.91 -5.61 5.74
CA MET A 10 -7.99 -4.15 5.55
C MET A 10 -7.16 -3.38 6.58
N ASN A 11 -7.24 -3.76 7.86
CA ASN A 11 -6.48 -3.13 8.93
C ASN A 11 -4.98 -3.42 8.81
N MET A 12 -4.63 -4.65 8.43
CA MET A 12 -3.24 -5.03 8.22
C MET A 12 -2.62 -4.26 7.05
N THR A 13 -3.33 -4.13 5.92
CA THR A 13 -2.89 -3.32 4.77
C THR A 13 -2.62 -1.88 5.16
N LYS A 14 -3.57 -1.24 5.85
CA LYS A 14 -3.44 0.14 6.35
C LYS A 14 -2.22 0.30 7.26
N HIS A 15 -2.00 -0.67 8.15
CA HIS A 15 -0.88 -0.68 9.07
C HIS A 15 0.47 -0.85 8.35
N ARG A 16 0.58 -1.83 7.45
CA ARG A 16 1.80 -2.14 6.71
C ARG A 16 2.23 -1.01 5.79
N LEU A 17 1.28 -0.38 5.08
CA LEU A 17 1.56 0.82 4.28
C LEU A 17 2.20 1.93 5.12
N ARG A 18 1.64 2.20 6.30
CA ARG A 18 2.14 3.22 7.22
C ARG A 18 3.54 2.89 7.75
N LEU A 19 3.79 1.63 8.10
CA LEU A 19 5.10 1.19 8.55
C LEU A 19 6.15 1.31 7.44
N LEU A 20 5.88 0.74 6.28
CA LEU A 20 6.81 0.75 5.14
C LEU A 20 7.17 2.18 4.70
N ARG A 21 6.18 3.08 4.65
CA ARG A 21 6.44 4.50 4.33
C ARG A 21 7.38 5.15 5.34
N LYS A 22 7.15 4.91 6.64
CA LYS A 22 7.98 5.44 7.73
C LYS A 22 9.38 4.83 7.73
N GLU A 23 9.50 3.52 7.51
CA GLU A 23 10.78 2.80 7.39
C GLU A 23 11.63 3.39 6.25
N LYS A 24 11.02 3.77 5.13
CA LYS A 24 11.70 4.45 4.01
C LYS A 24 11.91 5.95 4.21
N GLY A 25 11.46 6.54 5.32
CA GLY A 25 11.59 7.97 5.58
C GLY A 25 10.80 8.87 4.62
N LEU A 26 9.72 8.36 4.01
CA LEU A 26 8.96 9.10 3.00
C LEU A 26 7.83 9.93 3.64
N SER A 27 7.76 11.21 3.27
CA SER A 27 6.54 12.00 3.43
C SER A 27 5.47 11.57 2.42
N TYR A 28 4.22 11.95 2.63
CA TYR A 28 3.15 11.63 1.67
C TYR A 28 3.37 12.35 0.33
N GLU A 29 3.92 13.56 0.37
CA GLU A 29 4.24 14.38 -0.80
C GLU A 29 5.36 13.73 -1.62
N ASN A 30 6.44 13.27 -0.95
CA ASN A 30 7.55 12.60 -1.61
C ASN A 30 7.11 11.26 -2.21
N LEU A 31 6.28 10.49 -1.50
CA LEU A 31 5.71 9.24 -2.02
C LEU A 31 4.82 9.50 -3.23
N SER A 32 3.95 10.51 -3.17
CA SER A 32 3.07 10.93 -4.28
C SER A 32 3.88 11.31 -5.52
N LEU A 33 4.97 12.07 -5.34
CA LEU A 33 5.87 12.45 -6.43
C LEU A 33 6.60 11.25 -7.02
N LEU A 34 7.04 10.30 -6.20
CA LEU A 34 7.73 9.10 -6.66
C LEU A 34 6.80 8.22 -7.51
N LEU A 35 5.57 7.99 -7.03
CA LEU A 35 4.56 7.23 -7.75
C LEU A 35 4.16 7.91 -9.07
N GLN A 36 4.06 9.24 -9.08
CA GLN A 36 3.84 10.01 -10.31
C GLN A 36 4.98 9.81 -11.33
N LYS A 37 6.23 9.83 -10.89
CA LYS A 37 7.40 9.58 -11.75
C LYS A 37 7.43 8.17 -12.33
N GLN A 38 6.87 7.19 -11.62
CA GLN A 38 6.70 5.81 -12.07
C GLN A 38 5.44 5.59 -12.93
N GLY A 39 4.71 6.66 -13.29
CA GLY A 39 3.53 6.58 -14.16
C GLY A 39 2.23 6.18 -13.46
N THR A 40 2.21 6.03 -12.14
CA THR A 40 0.99 5.72 -11.36
C THR A 40 0.69 6.87 -10.39
N PRO A 41 0.09 7.99 -10.82
CA PRO A 41 -0.12 9.14 -9.96
C PRO A 41 -1.16 8.85 -8.86
N ILE A 42 -0.71 8.87 -7.60
CA ILE A 42 -1.58 8.81 -6.41
C ILE A 42 -1.39 10.09 -5.60
N SER A 43 -2.47 10.78 -5.24
CA SER A 43 -2.40 12.00 -4.44
C SER A 43 -1.96 11.72 -2.99
N HIS A 44 -1.24 12.67 -2.37
CA HIS A 44 -0.86 12.58 -0.96
C HIS A 44 -2.06 12.42 -0.01
N THR A 45 -3.21 13.01 -0.35
CA THR A 45 -4.47 12.84 0.39
C THR A 45 -4.96 11.39 0.35
N ASN A 46 -4.93 10.74 -0.82
CA ASN A 46 -5.31 9.33 -0.94
C ASN A 46 -4.34 8.41 -0.21
N LEU A 47 -3.03 8.68 -0.29
CA LEU A 47 -2.02 7.94 0.46
C LEU A 47 -2.27 8.02 1.97
N ARG A 48 -2.61 9.20 2.49
CA ARG A 48 -3.01 9.36 3.90
C ARG A 48 -4.26 8.55 4.24
N ASN A 49 -5.25 8.51 3.36
CA ASN A 49 -6.47 7.73 3.56
C ASN A 49 -6.20 6.21 3.55
N TYR A 50 -5.27 5.74 2.71
CA TYR A 50 -4.85 4.33 2.68
C TYR A 50 -4.13 3.88 3.96
N GLU A 51 -3.59 4.81 4.76
CA GLU A 51 -2.92 4.52 6.03
C GLU A 51 -3.79 4.79 7.27
N LEU A 52 -5.06 5.17 7.06
CA LEU A 52 -5.93 5.63 8.14
C LEU A 52 -6.39 4.47 9.02
N THR A 53 -5.78 4.38 10.20
CA THR A 53 -5.98 3.32 11.20
C THR A 53 -6.84 3.74 12.39
N ASP A 54 -7.13 5.04 12.54
CA ASP A 54 -7.96 5.58 13.62
C ASP A 54 -9.45 5.37 13.32
N LYS A 55 -10.10 4.48 14.08
CA LYS A 55 -11.52 4.14 13.94
C LYS A 55 -12.46 5.31 14.27
N ASN A 56 -12.00 6.28 15.05
CA ASN A 56 -12.80 7.46 15.41
C ASN A 56 -12.78 8.53 14.32
N ASN A 57 -11.91 8.39 13.31
CA ASN A 57 -11.86 9.32 12.20
C ASN A 57 -13.09 9.13 11.28
N PRO A 58 -13.85 10.18 10.94
CA PRO A 58 -15.02 10.08 10.05
C PRO A 58 -14.73 9.49 8.67
N LEU A 59 -13.46 9.51 8.25
CA LEU A 59 -13.01 8.98 6.95
C LEU A 59 -12.56 7.51 7.04
N TYR A 60 -12.51 6.90 8.23
CA TYR A 60 -11.94 5.56 8.45
C TYR A 60 -12.55 4.49 7.53
N ASN A 61 -13.88 4.51 7.39
CA ASN A 61 -14.63 3.57 6.56
C ASN A 61 -14.84 4.04 5.11
N ARG A 62 -14.42 5.26 4.75
CA ARG A 62 -14.54 5.74 3.36
C ARG A 62 -13.58 5.05 2.41
N THR A 63 -12.42 4.63 2.92
CA THR A 63 -11.39 3.98 2.11
C THR A 63 -11.20 2.54 2.59
N ARG A 64 -11.94 1.62 1.96
CA ARG A 64 -11.90 0.18 2.24
C ARG A 64 -10.94 -0.61 1.34
N GLY A 65 -10.43 0.04 0.29
CA GLY A 65 -9.50 -0.57 -0.65
C GLY A 65 -8.90 0.46 -1.59
N MET A 66 -8.13 -0.01 -2.56
CA MET A 66 -7.55 0.77 -3.64
C MET A 66 -7.55 -0.07 -4.93
N SER A 67 -7.27 0.55 -6.08
CA SER A 67 -7.17 -0.20 -7.33
C SER A 67 -5.97 -1.16 -7.32
N VAL A 68 -6.01 -2.16 -8.19
CA VAL A 68 -4.91 -3.14 -8.30
C VAL A 68 -3.62 -2.45 -8.74
N GLU A 69 -3.72 -1.46 -9.63
CA GLU A 69 -2.58 -0.66 -10.09
C GLU A 69 -1.90 0.07 -8.93
N ASN A 70 -2.69 0.68 -8.04
CA ASN A 70 -2.16 1.36 -6.86
C ASN A 70 -1.49 0.37 -5.88
N LEU A 71 -2.10 -0.80 -5.67
CA LEU A 71 -1.50 -1.85 -4.84
C LEU A 71 -0.15 -2.32 -5.38
N VAL A 72 -0.10 -2.61 -6.68
CA VAL A 72 1.12 -3.04 -7.37
C VAL A 72 2.19 -1.96 -7.29
N ALA A 73 1.85 -0.71 -7.58
CA ALA A 73 2.80 0.40 -7.51
C ALA A 73 3.37 0.56 -6.10
N LEU A 74 2.54 0.53 -5.06
CA LEU A 74 3.01 0.61 -3.67
C LEU A 74 3.88 -0.59 -3.28
N ALA A 75 3.50 -1.81 -3.68
CA ALA A 75 4.31 -3.01 -3.46
C ALA A 75 5.68 -2.88 -4.14
N CYS A 76 5.74 -2.32 -5.34
CA CYS A 76 6.99 -2.04 -6.06
C CYS A 76 7.86 -1.00 -5.33
N VAL A 77 7.27 0.14 -4.92
CA VAL A 77 7.99 1.18 -4.16
C VAL A 77 8.60 0.61 -2.89
N TYR A 78 7.85 -0.24 -2.17
CA TYR A 78 8.30 -0.82 -0.93
C TYR A 78 9.14 -2.08 -1.09
N ARG A 79 9.21 -2.65 -2.30
CA ARG A 79 9.87 -3.93 -2.61
C ARG A 79 9.36 -5.07 -1.73
N VAL A 80 8.04 -5.21 -1.68
CA VAL A 80 7.37 -6.29 -0.93
C VAL A 80 6.37 -7.06 -1.79
N SER A 81 6.00 -8.28 -1.39
CA SER A 81 4.89 -9.01 -2.04
C SER A 81 3.54 -8.34 -1.80
N LEU A 82 2.59 -8.60 -2.71
CA LEU A 82 1.18 -8.23 -2.50
C LEU A 82 0.57 -8.98 -1.32
N ASP A 83 0.95 -10.26 -1.12
CA ASP A 83 0.46 -11.06 0.00
C ASP A 83 0.91 -10.48 1.35
N TYR A 84 2.14 -10.00 1.42
CA TYR A 84 2.58 -9.19 2.56
C TYR A 84 1.79 -7.89 2.64
N LEU A 85 1.67 -7.13 1.56
CA LEU A 85 0.99 -5.85 1.66
C LEU A 85 -0.47 -5.98 2.11
N LEU A 86 -1.16 -7.05 1.69
CA LEU A 86 -2.57 -7.32 1.96
C LEU A 86 -2.84 -8.09 3.25
N GLY A 87 -1.82 -8.59 3.95
CA GLY A 87 -2.00 -9.32 5.20
C GLY A 87 -2.34 -10.80 5.04
N TYR A 88 -2.08 -11.41 3.88
CA TYR A 88 -2.22 -12.86 3.68
C TYR A 88 -0.97 -13.66 4.04
N SER A 89 0.19 -12.99 4.13
CA SER A 89 1.47 -13.59 4.50
C SER A 89 2.31 -12.62 5.31
N ASP A 90 3.18 -13.12 6.18
CA ASP A 90 4.20 -12.30 6.86
C ASP A 90 5.52 -12.23 6.08
N ALA A 91 5.66 -13.00 5.00
CA ALA A 91 6.84 -13.00 4.16
C ALA A 91 6.92 -11.72 3.31
N ARG A 92 7.82 -10.79 3.69
CA ARG A 92 8.03 -9.51 2.99
C ARG A 92 8.55 -9.65 1.56
N GLU A 93 9.18 -10.76 1.22
CA GLU A 93 9.95 -10.90 -0.03
C GLU A 93 9.09 -10.66 -1.28
N PRO A 94 9.52 -9.82 -2.23
CA PRO A 94 8.81 -9.61 -3.49
C PRO A 94 8.83 -10.89 -4.33
N LEU A 95 7.74 -11.15 -5.07
CA LEU A 95 7.53 -12.47 -5.70
C LEU A 95 8.61 -12.87 -6.73
N VAL A 96 9.42 -11.95 -7.28
CA VAL A 96 10.61 -12.31 -8.06
C VAL A 96 11.60 -11.13 -8.16
N GLU A 97 12.85 -11.30 -7.72
CA GLU A 97 13.92 -10.30 -7.95
C GLU A 97 14.35 -10.18 -9.43
N SER A 98 14.05 -11.17 -10.28
CA SER A 98 14.60 -11.28 -11.64
C SER A 98 13.81 -10.59 -12.77
N LYS A 99 12.70 -9.89 -12.49
CA LYS A 99 11.88 -9.20 -13.52
C LYS A 99 11.40 -7.79 -13.16
N MET A 100 11.81 -7.23 -12.03
CA MET A 100 11.41 -5.86 -11.64
C MET A 100 12.33 -4.76 -12.17
N GLU A 101 13.43 -5.10 -12.85
CA GLU A 101 14.31 -4.10 -13.49
C GLU A 101 13.72 -3.48 -14.77
N SER A 102 12.62 -4.00 -15.30
CA SER A 102 12.01 -3.51 -16.54
C SER A 102 10.65 -2.81 -16.37
N VAL A 103 10.16 -2.63 -15.14
CA VAL A 103 8.82 -2.04 -14.87
C VAL A 103 8.82 -0.98 -13.76
N CYS A 104 9.98 -0.45 -13.35
CA CYS A 104 10.06 0.65 -12.36
C CYS A 104 11.03 1.74 -12.78
#